data_AF-A0A821ALC0-F1
#
_entry.id   AF-A0A821ALC0-F1
#
_cell.length_a   1.000
_cell.length_b   1.000
_cell.length_c   1.000
_cell.angle_alpha   90.00
_cell.angle_beta   90.00
_cell.angle_gamma   90.00
#
_symmetry.space_group_name_H-M   'P 1'
#
loop_
_entity.id
_entity.type
_entity.pdbx_description
1 polymer ?
#
loop_
_entity_poly.entity_id
_entity_poly.type
_entity_poly.pdbx_seq_one_letter_code
_entity_poly.pdbx_strand_id
1 'polypeptide(L)'
;YTQTIIFNCSINLVEPYFLPVSQRIKSKCEDLYAQEQSLKNATRLESSEREDLELDLMKDYEILVRDIYAFGPLLIKYVDIHRSYWLKNSDIHAEELYNNMAEVFSIWCKSKYFKREELNFVTTHDIDNTSMLMPSGTNQTTNTTSTKTTNDVSGKPKRKKRRLDKEKFTSLNVACIKRLLTIGMNTFGGREQELVQLAKHKMIEIGSKSYHSGINHSEETSIKNMLKMAKVLFGLHFVDHPPTHRRSTWRKLVSSQRKKAIMACFRMAPLHSVTRHRAMNMFLRAYRELWLEAEEDIRARLIEDLC
;
A
#
# COMPACT_ATOMS: atom_id res chain seq x y z
N TYR A 1 -23.88 -9.92 -28.76
CA TYR A 1 -23.14 -11.20 -28.63
C TYR A 1 -21.68 -10.96 -29.01
N THR A 2 -20.87 -10.46 -28.08
CA THR A 2 -19.41 -10.37 -28.23
C THR A 2 -18.83 -11.69 -27.74
N GLN A 3 -18.60 -12.61 -28.67
CA GLN A 3 -17.95 -13.89 -28.39
C GLN A 3 -16.60 -13.60 -27.72
N THR A 4 -16.43 -14.00 -26.46
CA THR A 4 -15.18 -13.81 -25.76
C THR A 4 -14.09 -14.58 -26.48
N ILE A 5 -13.05 -13.88 -26.96
CA ILE A 5 -11.88 -14.37 -27.70
C ILE A 5 -11.15 -15.54 -26.98
N ILE A 6 -11.49 -15.81 -25.72
CA ILE A 6 -10.83 -16.74 -24.81
C ILE A 6 -11.72 -17.98 -24.53
N PHE A 7 -12.50 -18.46 -25.50
CA PHE A 7 -13.17 -19.78 -25.37
C PHE A 7 -12.33 -20.91 -25.96
N ASN A 8 -11.43 -20.59 -26.89
CA ASN A 8 -10.56 -21.55 -27.61
C ASN A 8 -9.06 -21.26 -27.42
N CYS A 9 -8.64 -20.76 -26.25
CA CYS A 9 -7.20 -20.65 -25.97
C CYS A 9 -6.64 -22.05 -25.71
N SER A 10 -5.69 -22.49 -26.54
CA SER A 10 -4.99 -23.76 -26.32
C SER A 10 -4.02 -23.64 -25.13
N ILE A 11 -3.75 -24.78 -24.48
CA ILE A 11 -2.83 -24.90 -23.34
C ILE A 11 -1.41 -24.41 -23.71
N ASN A 12 -1.05 -24.45 -24.99
CA ASN A 12 0.23 -24.01 -25.52
C ASN A 12 0.40 -22.49 -25.61
N LEU A 13 -0.55 -21.67 -25.12
CA LEU A 13 -0.35 -20.21 -25.05
C LEU A 13 0.50 -19.75 -23.86
N VAL A 14 0.73 -20.62 -22.87
CA VAL A 14 1.55 -20.28 -21.68
C VAL A 14 2.96 -19.89 -22.10
N GLU A 15 3.62 -20.79 -22.83
CA GLU A 15 5.02 -20.69 -23.22
C GLU A 15 5.31 -19.51 -24.19
N PRO A 16 4.57 -19.30 -25.29
CA PRO A 16 4.87 -18.24 -26.25
C PRO A 16 4.37 -16.84 -25.84
N TYR A 17 3.33 -16.73 -25.02
CA TYR A 17 2.68 -15.43 -24.76
C TYR A 17 2.67 -15.01 -23.30
N PHE A 18 2.22 -15.88 -22.37
CA PHE A 18 2.09 -15.49 -20.97
C PHE A 18 3.43 -15.47 -20.24
N LEU A 19 4.32 -16.41 -20.55
CA LEU A 19 5.61 -16.54 -19.88
C LEU A 19 6.54 -15.35 -20.19
N PRO A 20 6.77 -14.95 -21.47
CA PRO A 20 7.67 -13.82 -21.77
C PRO A 20 7.14 -12.49 -21.22
N VAL A 21 5.81 -12.31 -21.20
CA VAL A 21 5.18 -11.13 -20.61
C VAL A 21 5.39 -11.11 -19.10
N SER A 22 5.18 -12.25 -18.42
CA SER A 22 5.41 -12.34 -16.97
C SER A 22 6.88 -12.12 -16.58
N GLN A 23 7.82 -12.63 -17.37
CA GLN A 23 9.26 -12.44 -17.17
C GLN A 23 9.65 -10.97 -17.38
N ARG A 24 9.10 -10.29 -18.40
CA ARG A 24 9.32 -8.86 -18.63
C ARG A 24 8.79 -8.00 -17.48
N ILE A 25 7.58 -8.27 -17.01
CA ILE A 25 6.99 -7.56 -15.85
C ILE A 25 7.85 -7.77 -14.61
N LYS A 26 8.31 -9.01 -14.37
CA LYS A 26 9.20 -9.34 -13.26
C LYS A 26 10.52 -8.55 -13.35
N SER A 27 11.23 -8.64 -14.47
CA SER A 27 12.53 -7.97 -14.67
C SER A 27 12.40 -6.46 -14.43
N LYS A 28 11.39 -5.82 -15.03
CA LYS A 28 11.13 -4.38 -14.84
C LYS A 28 10.82 -4.05 -13.37
N CYS A 29 10.08 -4.90 -12.68
CA CYS A 29 9.78 -4.73 -11.26
C CYS A 29 11.03 -4.84 -10.37
N GLU A 30 11.95 -5.76 -10.69
CA GLU A 30 13.24 -5.93 -10.00
C GLU A 30 14.14 -4.71 -10.21
N ASP A 31 14.26 -4.23 -11.44
CA ASP A 31 15.07 -3.05 -11.79
C ASP A 31 14.57 -1.81 -11.05
N LEU A 32 13.25 -1.55 -11.07
CA LEU A 32 12.66 -0.41 -10.37
C LEU A 32 12.82 -0.51 -8.86
N TYR A 33 12.69 -1.72 -8.30
CA TYR A 33 12.92 -1.91 -6.87
C TYR A 33 14.39 -1.70 -6.48
N ALA A 34 15.34 -2.08 -7.34
CA ALA A 34 16.76 -1.81 -7.14
C ALA A 34 17.05 -0.30 -7.17
N GLN A 35 16.43 0.43 -8.11
CA GLN A 35 16.50 1.89 -8.16
C GLN A 35 15.88 2.53 -6.90
N GLU A 36 14.73 2.06 -6.43
CA GLU A 36 14.12 2.50 -5.16
C GLU A 36 15.07 2.31 -3.97
N GLN A 37 15.75 1.16 -3.87
CA GLN A 37 16.72 0.92 -2.80
C GLN A 37 17.96 1.81 -2.92
N SER A 38 18.44 2.06 -4.14
CA SER A 38 19.55 2.96 -4.40
C SER A 38 19.22 4.39 -3.95
N LEU A 39 18.07 4.91 -4.37
CA LEU A 39 17.59 6.25 -3.99
C LEU A 39 17.41 6.39 -2.47
N LYS A 40 16.94 5.32 -1.81
CA LYS A 40 16.79 5.29 -0.35
C LYS A 40 18.13 5.31 0.39
N ASN A 41 19.15 4.66 -0.14
CA ASN A 41 20.49 4.57 0.45
C ASN A 41 21.35 5.79 0.11
N ALA A 42 21.01 6.55 -0.94
CA ALA A 42 21.69 7.76 -1.33
C ALA A 42 21.35 8.93 -0.37
N THR A 43 22.08 9.01 0.74
CA THR A 43 21.99 10.08 1.74
C THR A 43 22.76 11.36 1.39
N ARG A 44 23.58 11.33 0.33
CA ARG A 44 24.47 12.44 -0.07
C ARG A 44 24.00 13.24 -1.30
N LEU A 45 22.85 12.89 -1.89
CA LEU A 45 22.29 13.65 -3.02
C LEU A 45 21.77 15.00 -2.56
N GLU A 46 21.93 16.02 -3.41
CA GLU A 46 21.26 17.30 -3.21
C GLU A 46 19.73 17.10 -3.23
N SER A 47 19.01 17.90 -2.44
CA SER A 47 17.55 17.78 -2.29
C SER A 47 16.80 17.89 -3.61
N SER A 48 17.28 18.72 -4.53
CA SER A 48 16.63 18.92 -5.84
C SER A 48 16.80 17.69 -6.74
N GLU A 49 18.03 17.18 -6.88
CA GLU A 49 18.32 16.01 -7.71
C GLU A 49 17.59 14.76 -7.22
N ARG A 50 17.43 14.63 -5.89
CA ARG A 50 16.67 13.55 -5.28
C ARG A 50 15.18 13.60 -5.63
N GLU A 51 14.59 14.80 -5.65
CA GLU A 51 13.18 14.99 -6.00
C GLU A 51 12.93 14.65 -7.47
N ASP A 52 13.83 15.05 -8.37
CA ASP A 52 13.74 14.74 -9.80
C ASP A 52 13.83 13.23 -10.06
N LEU A 53 14.79 12.54 -9.43
CA LEU A 53 14.91 11.08 -9.49
C LEU A 53 13.69 10.36 -8.90
N GLU A 54 13.10 10.89 -7.82
CA GLU A 54 11.88 10.34 -7.24
C GLU A 54 10.69 10.47 -8.19
N LEU A 55 10.56 11.60 -8.89
CA LEU A 55 9.52 11.82 -9.88
C LEU A 55 9.64 10.87 -11.07
N ASP A 56 10.85 10.65 -11.58
CA ASP A 56 11.08 9.72 -12.70
C ASP A 56 10.80 8.27 -12.28
N LEU A 57 11.24 7.87 -11.09
CA LEU A 57 10.92 6.56 -10.52
C LEU A 57 9.40 6.36 -10.39
N MET A 58 8.65 7.40 -10.01
CA MET A 58 7.19 7.34 -9.93
C MET A 58 6.53 7.13 -11.28
N LYS A 59 6.99 7.81 -12.34
CA LYS A 59 6.48 7.60 -13.72
C LYS A 59 6.74 6.17 -14.19
N ASP A 60 7.91 5.62 -13.89
CA ASP A 60 8.23 4.25 -14.29
C ASP A 60 7.36 3.21 -13.56
N TYR A 61 7.07 3.45 -12.27
CA TYR A 61 6.10 2.66 -11.51
C TYR A 61 4.67 2.78 -12.08
N GLU A 62 4.25 3.94 -12.58
CA GLU A 62 2.95 4.13 -13.24
C GLU A 62 2.82 3.22 -14.47
N ILE A 63 3.86 3.20 -15.33
CA ILE A 63 3.90 2.33 -16.51
C ILE A 63 3.84 0.86 -16.07
N LEU A 64 4.62 0.47 -15.06
CA LEU A 64 4.61 -0.90 -14.54
C LEU A 64 3.21 -1.32 -14.04
N VAL A 65 2.55 -0.46 -13.24
CA VAL A 65 1.20 -0.72 -12.73
C VAL A 65 0.22 -0.87 -13.88
N ARG A 66 0.26 0.01 -14.88
CA ARG A 66 -0.59 -0.09 -16.07
C ARG A 66 -0.40 -1.41 -16.81
N ASP A 67 0.85 -1.83 -17.01
CA ASP A 67 1.18 -3.10 -17.69
C ASP A 67 0.64 -4.30 -16.90
N ILE A 68 0.74 -4.27 -15.56
CA ILE A 68 0.18 -5.30 -14.66
C ILE A 68 -1.35 -5.31 -14.73
N TYR A 69 -2.01 -4.14 -14.77
CA TYR A 69 -3.46 -4.04 -14.85
C TYR A 69 -4.03 -4.41 -16.22
N ALA A 70 -3.21 -4.34 -17.29
CA ALA A 70 -3.55 -4.91 -18.59
C ALA A 70 -3.40 -6.44 -18.61
N PHE A 71 -2.33 -6.97 -18.00
CA PHE A 71 -2.02 -8.40 -18.01
C PHE A 71 -2.86 -9.22 -17.00
N GLY A 72 -3.08 -8.70 -15.80
CA GLY A 72 -3.70 -9.43 -14.69
C GLY A 72 -5.11 -9.99 -14.98
N PRO A 73 -6.05 -9.24 -15.59
CA PRO A 73 -7.35 -9.77 -15.94
C PRO A 73 -7.28 -10.94 -16.95
N LEU A 74 -6.38 -10.84 -17.93
CA LEU A 74 -6.15 -11.90 -18.92
C LEU A 74 -5.58 -13.15 -18.25
N LEU A 75 -4.60 -12.96 -17.36
CA LEU A 75 -4.00 -14.02 -16.56
C LEU A 75 -5.05 -14.73 -15.70
N ILE A 76 -5.85 -13.99 -14.92
CA ILE A 76 -6.88 -14.58 -14.04
C ILE A 76 -7.84 -15.45 -14.85
N LYS A 77 -8.35 -14.93 -15.97
CA LYS A 77 -9.30 -15.67 -16.81
C LYS A 77 -8.67 -16.91 -17.44
N TYR A 78 -7.43 -16.81 -17.91
CA TYR A 78 -6.69 -17.95 -18.47
C TYR A 78 -6.47 -19.05 -17.44
N VAL A 79 -6.02 -18.68 -16.24
CA VAL A 79 -5.79 -19.62 -15.13
C VAL A 79 -7.09 -20.31 -14.71
N ASP A 80 -8.21 -19.57 -14.67
CA ASP A 80 -9.51 -20.14 -14.31
C ASP A 80 -9.98 -21.20 -15.32
N ILE A 81 -9.74 -20.99 -16.62
CA ILE A 81 -10.11 -21.94 -17.68
C ILE A 81 -9.28 -23.22 -17.58
N HIS A 82 -7.97 -23.11 -17.38
CA HIS A 82 -7.05 -24.26 -17.39
C HIS A 82 -6.81 -24.89 -16.01
N ARG A 83 -7.47 -24.37 -14.96
CA ARG A 83 -7.29 -24.80 -13.56
C ARG A 83 -7.39 -26.31 -13.36
N SER A 84 -8.44 -26.94 -13.90
CA SER A 84 -8.68 -28.38 -13.72
C SER A 84 -7.61 -29.25 -14.40
N TYR A 85 -6.98 -28.73 -15.46
CA TYR A 85 -5.90 -29.42 -16.16
C TYR A 85 -4.60 -29.32 -15.36
N TRP A 86 -4.20 -28.12 -14.92
CA TRP A 86 -2.98 -27.91 -14.13
C TRP A 86 -3.02 -28.54 -12.73
N LEU A 87 -4.20 -28.78 -12.18
CA LEU A 87 -4.33 -29.56 -10.93
C LEU A 87 -4.07 -31.06 -11.13
N LYS A 88 -4.31 -31.58 -12.34
CA LYS A 88 -4.11 -33.01 -12.66
C LYS A 88 -2.73 -33.28 -13.25
N ASN A 89 -2.23 -32.36 -14.08
CA ASN A 89 -0.95 -32.46 -14.76
C ASN A 89 -0.06 -31.31 -14.29
N SER A 90 1.03 -31.65 -13.60
CA SER A 90 2.03 -30.66 -13.20
C SER A 90 2.75 -30.14 -14.46
N ASP A 91 2.62 -28.84 -14.72
CA ASP A 91 3.25 -28.17 -15.86
C ASP A 91 4.36 -27.23 -15.33
N ILE A 92 5.57 -27.39 -15.87
CA ILE A 92 6.74 -26.60 -15.48
C ILE A 92 6.55 -25.11 -15.82
N HIS A 93 5.86 -24.81 -16.92
CA HIS A 93 5.62 -23.42 -17.33
C HIS A 93 4.62 -22.73 -16.41
N ALA A 94 3.66 -23.49 -15.86
CA ALA A 94 2.72 -22.97 -14.88
C ALA A 94 3.40 -22.68 -13.53
N GLU A 95 4.38 -23.51 -13.13
CA GLU A 95 5.22 -23.25 -11.97
C GLU A 95 6.08 -21.99 -12.16
N GLU A 96 6.70 -21.83 -13.33
CA GLU A 96 7.50 -20.64 -13.63
C GLU A 96 6.66 -19.36 -13.64
N LEU A 97 5.45 -19.42 -14.21
CA LEU A 97 4.50 -18.32 -14.17
C LEU A 97 4.10 -17.95 -12.74
N TYR A 98 3.87 -18.93 -11.87
CA TYR A 98 3.64 -18.69 -10.44
C TYR A 98 4.84 -18.02 -9.80
N ASN A 99 6.06 -18.49 -10.05
CA ASN A 99 7.29 -17.93 -9.49
C ASN A 99 7.49 -16.46 -9.90
N ASN A 100 7.25 -16.12 -11.17
CA ASN A 100 7.35 -14.74 -11.66
C ASN A 100 6.34 -13.82 -10.95
N MET A 101 5.08 -14.24 -10.83
CA MET A 101 4.05 -13.46 -10.15
C MET A 101 4.26 -13.39 -8.62
N ALA A 102 4.82 -14.43 -8.02
CA ALA A 102 5.18 -14.45 -6.60
C ALA A 102 6.27 -13.43 -6.27
N GLU A 103 7.25 -13.27 -7.16
CA GLU A 103 8.32 -12.28 -7.02
C GLU A 103 7.77 -10.85 -7.13
N VAL A 104 6.93 -10.58 -8.14
CA VAL A 104 6.23 -9.29 -8.28
C VAL A 104 5.41 -8.97 -7.03
N PHE A 105 4.66 -9.95 -6.50
CA PHE A 105 3.90 -9.77 -5.25
C PHE A 105 4.80 -9.52 -4.03
N SER A 106 5.95 -10.19 -3.94
CA SER A 106 6.93 -9.99 -2.87
C SER A 106 7.52 -8.58 -2.91
N ILE A 107 7.86 -8.06 -4.08
CA ILE A 107 8.33 -6.68 -4.28
C ILE A 107 7.22 -5.70 -3.93
N TRP A 108 5.99 -5.91 -4.42
CA TRP A 108 4.83 -5.11 -4.06
C TRP A 108 4.60 -5.05 -2.55
N CYS A 109 4.77 -6.17 -1.84
CA CYS A 109 4.66 -6.19 -0.38
C CYS A 109 5.68 -5.29 0.33
N LYS A 110 6.88 -5.14 -0.25
CA LYS A 110 8.01 -4.39 0.35
C LYS A 110 8.06 -2.91 -0.08
N SER A 111 7.82 -2.64 -1.37
CA SER A 111 7.91 -1.30 -1.96
C SER A 111 6.76 -0.40 -1.51
N LYS A 112 7.08 0.83 -1.11
CA LYS A 112 6.06 1.83 -0.76
C LYS A 112 5.55 2.56 -1.99
N TYR A 113 6.44 2.84 -2.94
CA TYR A 113 6.13 3.53 -4.19
C TYR A 113 5.16 2.69 -5.03
N PHE A 114 5.45 1.40 -5.18
CA PHE A 114 4.59 0.50 -5.94
C PHE A 114 3.17 0.42 -5.36
N LYS A 115 3.02 0.28 -4.04
CA LYS A 115 1.71 0.27 -3.37
C LYS A 115 0.95 1.59 -3.52
N ARG A 116 1.67 2.71 -3.45
CA ARG A 116 1.07 4.04 -3.65
C ARG A 116 0.57 4.19 -5.07
N GLU A 117 1.39 3.79 -6.05
CA GLU A 117 1.05 3.99 -7.45
C GLU A 117 -0.05 3.05 -7.93
N GLU A 118 -0.12 1.82 -7.40
CA GLU A 118 -1.30 0.98 -7.59
C GLU A 118 -2.58 1.64 -7.06
N LEU A 119 -2.52 2.20 -5.85
CA LEU A 119 -3.68 2.87 -5.27
C LEU A 119 -4.10 4.09 -6.09
N ASN A 120 -3.13 4.87 -6.58
CA ASN A 120 -3.37 5.99 -7.48
C ASN A 120 -4.06 5.51 -8.75
N PHE A 121 -3.53 4.49 -9.42
CA PHE A 121 -4.08 3.95 -10.66
C PHE A 121 -5.52 3.45 -10.48
N VAL A 122 -5.79 2.70 -9.42
CA VAL A 122 -7.14 2.19 -9.09
C VAL A 122 -8.13 3.32 -8.82
N THR A 123 -7.69 4.36 -8.10
CA THR A 123 -8.54 5.51 -7.75
C THR A 123 -8.82 6.38 -8.97
N THR A 124 -7.82 6.61 -9.83
CA THR A 124 -7.96 7.43 -11.05
C THR A 124 -8.88 6.79 -12.08
N HIS A 125 -8.86 5.45 -12.19
CA HIS A 125 -9.63 4.71 -13.19
C HIS A 125 -10.91 4.06 -12.62
N ASP A 126 -11.28 4.36 -11.37
CA ASP A 126 -12.47 3.80 -10.68
C ASP A 126 -12.57 2.25 -10.80
N ILE A 127 -11.45 1.54 -10.64
CA ILE A 127 -11.40 0.09 -10.84
C ILE A 127 -11.96 -0.66 -9.64
N ASP A 128 -13.02 -1.45 -9.86
CA ASP A 128 -13.57 -2.33 -8.83
C ASP A 128 -12.88 -3.71 -8.80
N ASN A 129 -11.76 -3.76 -8.08
CA ASN A 129 -11.00 -4.99 -7.84
C ASN A 129 -11.75 -6.02 -6.97
N THR A 130 -12.89 -5.67 -6.36
CA THR A 130 -13.66 -6.63 -5.54
C THR A 130 -14.33 -7.71 -6.40
N SER A 131 -14.69 -7.37 -7.63
CA SER A 131 -15.32 -8.29 -8.59
C SER A 131 -14.39 -9.44 -9.01
N MET A 132 -13.08 -9.18 -9.08
CA MET A 132 -12.06 -10.13 -9.56
C MET A 132 -11.57 -11.10 -8.47
N LEU A 133 -11.87 -10.80 -7.20
CA LEU A 133 -11.48 -11.62 -6.04
C LEU A 133 -12.48 -12.73 -5.71
N MET A 134 -13.68 -12.70 -6.30
CA MET A 134 -14.72 -13.69 -6.05
C MET A 134 -14.50 -14.93 -6.95
N PRO A 135 -14.71 -16.17 -6.44
CA PRO A 135 -14.78 -17.35 -7.29
C PRO A 135 -15.99 -17.24 -8.21
N SER A 136 -15.84 -17.58 -9.49
CA SER A 136 -16.88 -17.51 -10.54
C SER A 136 -18.07 -18.47 -10.34
N GLY A 137 -18.47 -18.78 -9.10
CA GLY A 137 -19.50 -19.78 -8.78
C GLY A 137 -20.55 -19.35 -7.75
N THR A 138 -20.56 -18.12 -7.25
CA THR A 138 -21.70 -17.64 -6.46
C THR A 138 -22.63 -16.88 -7.37
N ASN A 139 -23.66 -17.58 -7.85
CA ASN A 139 -24.77 -17.03 -8.61
C ASN A 139 -25.19 -15.67 -8.03
N GLN A 140 -24.96 -14.60 -8.80
CA GLN A 140 -25.66 -13.35 -8.60
C GLN A 140 -27.13 -13.65 -8.86
N THR A 141 -27.90 -13.85 -7.78
CA THR A 141 -29.33 -13.62 -7.83
C THR A 141 -29.51 -12.13 -8.12
N THR A 142 -29.81 -11.86 -9.38
CA THR A 142 -30.38 -10.60 -9.83
C THR A 142 -31.69 -10.40 -9.10
N ASN A 143 -31.66 -9.73 -7.95
CA ASN A 143 -32.88 -9.20 -7.34
C ASN A 143 -33.27 -7.91 -8.08
N THR A 144 -33.77 -8.11 -9.30
CA THR A 144 -34.73 -7.19 -9.89
C THR A 144 -36.11 -7.56 -9.37
N THR A 145 -36.81 -6.54 -8.87
CA THR A 145 -38.27 -6.49 -8.67
C THR A 145 -38.83 -7.14 -7.39
N SER A 146 -39.22 -6.29 -6.44
CA SER A 146 -40.52 -6.46 -5.73
C SER A 146 -40.94 -5.17 -5.03
N THR A 147 -42.01 -4.59 -5.60
CA THR A 147 -43.17 -4.01 -4.91
C THR A 147 -42.97 -2.93 -3.84
N LYS A 148 -43.33 -1.71 -4.24
CA LYS A 148 -43.84 -0.65 -3.36
C LYS A 148 -45.02 -1.17 -2.53
N THR A 149 -44.94 -1.03 -1.21
CA THR A 149 -46.09 -0.85 -0.31
C THR A 149 -45.74 0.18 0.76
N THR A 150 -46.75 0.94 1.13
CA THR A 150 -46.76 2.25 1.81
C THR A 150 -46.75 2.19 3.34
N ASN A 151 -46.38 3.35 3.94
CA ASN A 151 -46.56 3.79 5.35
C ASN A 151 -45.56 3.17 6.37
N ASP A 152 -44.99 3.86 7.37
CA ASP A 152 -45.29 5.15 7.99
C ASP A 152 -44.05 5.73 8.73
N VAL A 153 -44.21 6.97 9.17
CA VAL A 153 -43.31 7.97 9.77
C VAL A 153 -42.50 7.53 11.01
N SER A 154 -41.19 7.87 11.04
CA SER A 154 -40.56 8.66 12.13
C SER A 154 -39.03 8.74 11.98
N GLY A 155 -38.55 9.96 11.78
CA GLY A 155 -37.15 10.25 11.51
C GLY A 155 -36.24 10.22 12.75
N LYS A 156 -35.08 9.58 12.59
CA LYS A 156 -33.78 10.00 13.17
C LYS A 156 -32.67 9.60 12.20
N PRO A 157 -31.87 10.54 11.63
CA PRO A 157 -30.77 10.16 10.75
C PRO A 157 -29.64 9.60 11.62
N LYS A 158 -29.55 8.28 11.74
CA LYS A 158 -28.36 7.61 12.27
C LYS A 158 -27.20 7.92 11.31
N ARG A 159 -26.34 8.84 11.74
CA ARG A 159 -25.04 9.22 11.16
C ARG A 159 -24.44 8.04 10.38
N LYS A 160 -24.29 8.22 9.06
CA LYS A 160 -23.45 7.41 8.17
C LYS A 160 -21.99 7.46 8.66
N LYS A 161 -21.69 6.73 9.73
CA LYS A 161 -20.35 6.60 10.32
C LYS A 161 -19.97 5.12 10.50
N ARG A 162 -20.27 4.30 9.49
CA ARG A 162 -19.86 2.89 9.39
C ARG A 162 -19.59 2.50 7.94
N ARG A 163 -18.70 3.22 7.26
CA ARG A 163 -18.19 2.86 5.92
C ARG A 163 -16.69 3.11 5.75
N LEU A 164 -15.95 3.20 6.85
CA LEU A 164 -14.48 3.25 6.85
C LEU A 164 -13.85 1.98 7.45
N ASP A 165 -14.65 0.93 7.60
CA ASP A 165 -14.26 -0.32 8.22
C ASP A 165 -14.31 -1.42 7.16
N LYS A 166 -13.12 -1.89 6.76
CA LYS A 166 -12.80 -2.87 5.70
C LYS A 166 -12.66 -2.29 4.29
N GLU A 167 -11.76 -1.33 4.11
CA GLU A 167 -10.91 -1.39 2.91
C GLU A 167 -10.09 -2.67 3.02
N LYS A 168 -10.66 -3.79 2.56
CA LYS A 168 -9.84 -4.91 2.12
C LYS A 168 -8.96 -4.32 1.02
N PHE A 169 -7.64 -4.42 1.14
CA PHE A 169 -6.76 -4.06 0.03
C PHE A 169 -7.06 -5.02 -1.12
N THR A 170 -8.00 -4.65 -1.96
CA THR A 170 -8.33 -5.35 -3.18
C THR A 170 -7.31 -4.92 -4.21
N SER A 171 -6.10 -5.47 -4.11
CA SER A 171 -5.05 -5.30 -5.11
C SER A 171 -5.20 -6.40 -6.16
N LEU A 172 -5.04 -6.04 -7.44
CA LEU A 172 -5.02 -7.01 -8.52
C LEU A 172 -3.87 -8.01 -8.36
N ASN A 173 -2.72 -7.58 -7.84
CA ASN A 173 -1.59 -8.46 -7.53
C ASN A 173 -1.99 -9.57 -6.54
N VAL A 174 -2.82 -9.24 -5.54
CA VAL A 174 -3.37 -10.21 -4.58
C VAL A 174 -4.32 -11.20 -5.28
N ALA A 175 -5.14 -10.73 -6.22
CA ALA A 175 -6.06 -11.58 -6.97
C ALA A 175 -5.30 -12.57 -7.88
N CYS A 176 -4.31 -12.09 -8.64
CA CYS A 176 -3.47 -12.91 -9.51
C CYS A 176 -2.75 -14.02 -8.72
N ILE A 177 -2.08 -13.66 -7.61
CA ILE A 177 -1.33 -14.65 -6.84
C ILE A 177 -2.25 -15.63 -6.12
N LYS A 178 -3.41 -15.20 -5.58
CA LYS A 178 -4.39 -16.12 -4.97
C LYS A 178 -4.90 -17.15 -5.97
N ARG A 179 -5.06 -16.77 -7.25
CA ARG A 179 -5.53 -17.68 -8.29
C ARG A 179 -4.49 -18.71 -8.69
N LEU A 180 -3.22 -18.28 -8.79
CA LEU A 180 -2.08 -19.13 -9.08
C LEU A 180 -1.64 -19.97 -7.88
N LEU A 181 -1.97 -19.55 -6.65
CA LEU A 181 -1.55 -20.21 -5.41
C LEU A 181 -1.96 -21.68 -5.36
N THR A 182 -3.13 -22.03 -5.89
CA THR A 182 -3.57 -23.43 -5.89
C THR A 182 -2.78 -24.30 -6.85
N ILE A 183 -2.18 -23.72 -7.89
CA ILE A 183 -1.26 -24.43 -8.78
C ILE A 183 0.11 -24.53 -8.12
N GLY A 184 0.61 -23.42 -7.54
CA GLY A 184 1.87 -23.43 -6.79
C GLY A 184 1.85 -24.33 -5.55
N MET A 185 0.71 -24.54 -4.89
CA MET A 185 0.57 -25.49 -3.80
C MET A 185 0.53 -26.94 -4.30
N ASN A 186 0.06 -27.18 -5.52
CA ASN A 186 -0.08 -28.52 -6.12
C ASN A 186 1.28 -29.15 -6.47
N THR A 187 2.36 -28.37 -6.55
CA THR A 187 3.71 -28.88 -6.79
C THR A 187 4.32 -29.56 -5.56
N PHE A 188 3.74 -29.36 -4.38
CA PHE A 188 4.18 -29.95 -3.12
C PHE A 188 3.32 -31.16 -2.74
N GLY A 189 3.96 -32.23 -2.27
CA GLY A 189 3.26 -33.38 -1.70
C GLY A 189 2.56 -33.07 -0.37
N GLY A 190 1.60 -33.89 0.07
CA GLY A 190 0.78 -33.60 1.26
C GLY A 190 1.58 -33.24 2.53
N ARG A 191 2.67 -33.99 2.81
CA ARG A 191 3.57 -33.69 3.94
C ARG A 191 4.30 -32.35 3.79
N GLU A 192 4.70 -31.98 2.58
CA GLU A 192 5.39 -30.70 2.31
C GLU A 192 4.41 -29.52 2.42
N GLN A 193 3.16 -29.71 2.00
CA GLN A 193 2.12 -28.69 2.20
C GLN A 193 1.89 -28.39 3.68
N GLU A 194 1.88 -29.41 4.54
CA GLU A 194 1.80 -29.24 6.01
C GLU A 194 3.00 -28.44 6.55
N LEU A 195 4.22 -28.75 6.10
CA LEU A 195 5.43 -28.01 6.49
C LEU A 195 5.36 -26.54 6.07
N VAL A 196 4.86 -26.25 4.86
CA VAL A 196 4.63 -24.88 4.39
C VAL A 196 3.64 -24.13 5.29
N GLN A 197 2.55 -24.78 5.70
CA GLN A 197 1.58 -24.18 6.62
C GLN A 197 2.17 -23.95 8.01
N LEU A 198 2.94 -24.89 8.56
CA LEU A 198 3.62 -24.72 9.84
C LEU A 198 4.62 -23.56 9.78
N ALA A 199 5.41 -23.47 8.70
CA ALA A 199 6.33 -22.36 8.48
C ALA A 199 5.58 -21.01 8.43
N LYS A 200 4.44 -20.95 7.73
CA LYS A 200 3.56 -19.76 7.73
C LYS A 200 3.12 -19.37 9.14
N HIS A 201 2.62 -20.31 9.95
CA HIS A 201 2.19 -20.02 11.32
C HIS A 201 3.34 -19.50 12.19
N LYS A 202 4.51 -20.14 12.10
CA LYS A 202 5.72 -19.73 12.84
C LYS A 202 6.19 -18.33 12.43
N MET A 203 6.06 -17.96 11.15
CA MET A 203 6.34 -16.60 10.67
C MET A 203 5.35 -15.55 11.20
N ILE A 204 4.08 -15.92 11.38
CA ILE A 204 3.05 -15.06 12.00
C ILE A 204 3.37 -14.82 13.47
N GLU A 205 3.73 -15.88 14.20
CA GLU A 205 4.02 -15.83 15.63
C GLU A 205 5.28 -15.02 15.97
N ILE A 206 6.40 -15.30 15.28
CA ILE A 206 7.70 -14.66 15.56
C ILE A 206 7.76 -13.21 15.03
N GLY A 207 6.95 -12.89 14.03
CA GLY A 207 7.01 -11.61 13.32
C GLY A 207 8.24 -11.51 12.41
N SER A 208 8.10 -10.81 11.28
CA SER A 208 9.03 -10.80 10.13
C SER A 208 10.51 -10.47 10.40
N LYS A 209 10.90 -10.06 11.62
CA LYS A 209 12.24 -9.54 11.93
C LYS A 209 13.30 -10.62 12.21
N SER A 210 12.93 -11.87 12.51
CA SER A 210 13.89 -12.85 13.02
C SER A 210 14.36 -13.92 12.02
N TYR A 211 13.84 -13.94 10.79
CA TYR A 211 14.12 -15.02 9.82
C TYR A 211 15.21 -14.70 8.78
N HIS A 212 15.81 -13.51 8.80
CA HIS A 212 16.87 -13.14 7.84
C HIS A 212 18.28 -13.60 8.25
N SER A 213 18.47 -14.14 9.47
CA SER A 213 19.80 -14.21 10.09
C SER A 213 20.35 -15.61 10.36
N GLY A 214 19.79 -16.69 9.79
CA GLY A 214 20.23 -18.02 10.21
C GLY A 214 19.81 -19.20 9.36
N ILE A 215 19.89 -19.11 8.03
CA ILE A 215 19.89 -20.32 7.19
C ILE A 215 21.27 -20.40 6.54
N ASN A 216 22.22 -20.92 7.30
CA ASN A 216 23.51 -21.34 6.77
C ASN A 216 23.29 -22.58 5.89
N HIS A 217 23.78 -22.49 4.65
CA HIS A 217 24.01 -23.53 3.66
C HIS A 217 23.63 -24.97 4.06
N SER A 218 22.51 -25.46 3.51
CA SER A 218 22.42 -26.84 2.99
C SER A 218 21.33 -26.91 1.91
N GLU A 219 21.60 -27.67 0.87
CA GLU A 219 21.15 -27.49 -0.51
C GLU A 219 19.96 -28.35 -0.90
N GLU A 220 18.84 -28.25 -0.19
CA GLU A 220 17.59 -28.79 -0.73
C GLU A 220 16.79 -27.66 -1.38
N THR A 221 16.82 -27.62 -2.71
CA THR A 221 15.96 -26.75 -3.54
C THR A 221 14.51 -26.80 -3.06
N SER A 222 14.05 -27.97 -2.61
CA SER A 222 12.73 -28.20 -2.00
C SER A 222 12.49 -27.33 -0.76
N ILE A 223 13.44 -27.24 0.18
CA ILE A 223 13.31 -26.40 1.39
C ILE A 223 13.25 -24.91 1.01
N LYS A 224 14.08 -24.48 0.03
CA LYS A 224 14.05 -23.10 -0.47
C LYS A 224 12.69 -22.78 -1.09
N ASN A 225 12.12 -23.69 -1.87
CA ASN A 225 10.81 -23.53 -2.52
C ASN A 225 9.67 -23.50 -1.48
N MET A 226 9.71 -24.36 -0.46
CA MET A 226 8.75 -24.34 0.65
C MET A 226 8.81 -23.00 1.42
N LEU A 227 10.01 -22.47 1.69
CA LEU A 227 10.17 -21.17 2.35
C LEU A 227 9.69 -20.00 1.48
N LYS A 228 9.90 -20.04 0.17
CA LYS A 228 9.35 -19.05 -0.77
C LYS A 228 7.82 -19.06 -0.72
N MET A 229 7.21 -20.24 -0.77
CA MET A 229 5.75 -20.40 -0.66
C MET A 229 5.22 -19.89 0.67
N ALA A 230 5.86 -20.26 1.79
CA ALA A 230 5.49 -19.80 3.12
C ALA A 230 5.56 -18.26 3.25
N LYS A 231 6.56 -17.61 2.63
CA LYS A 231 6.68 -16.14 2.58
C LYS A 231 5.53 -15.49 1.80
N VAL A 232 5.12 -16.06 0.67
CA VAL A 232 3.97 -15.56 -0.12
C VAL A 232 2.68 -15.69 0.69
N LEU A 233 2.45 -16.85 1.31
CA LEU A 233 1.30 -17.09 2.18
C LEU A 233 1.26 -16.15 3.39
N PHE A 234 2.42 -15.91 4.02
CA PHE A 234 2.57 -14.95 5.10
C PHE A 234 2.24 -13.53 4.63
N GLY A 235 2.76 -13.11 3.47
CA GLY A 235 2.45 -11.82 2.85
C GLY A 235 0.96 -11.65 2.58
N LEU A 236 0.31 -12.66 2.00
CA LEU A 236 -1.14 -12.69 1.79
C LEU A 236 -1.92 -12.56 3.10
N HIS A 237 -1.54 -13.32 4.13
CA HIS A 237 -2.16 -13.23 5.45
C HIS A 237 -2.08 -11.81 6.02
N PHE A 238 -0.92 -11.14 5.88
CA PHE A 238 -0.70 -9.79 6.38
C PHE A 238 -1.51 -8.73 5.62
N VAL A 239 -1.76 -8.94 4.33
CA VAL A 239 -2.59 -8.06 3.49
C VAL A 239 -4.07 -8.23 3.82
N ASP A 240 -4.53 -9.47 4.01
CA ASP A 240 -5.92 -9.77 4.38
C ASP A 240 -6.23 -9.36 5.84
N HIS A 241 -5.23 -9.43 6.73
CA HIS A 241 -5.33 -9.13 8.16
C HIS A 241 -4.30 -8.08 8.59
N PRO A 242 -4.47 -6.81 8.17
CA PRO A 242 -3.57 -5.75 8.60
C PRO A 242 -3.61 -5.63 10.12
N PRO A 243 -2.44 -5.60 10.80
CA PRO A 243 -2.40 -5.57 12.26
C PRO A 243 -3.10 -4.32 12.80
N THR A 244 -4.24 -4.54 13.45
CA THR A 244 -5.11 -3.49 14.03
C THR A 244 -4.38 -2.65 15.08
N HIS A 245 -3.36 -3.23 15.73
CA HIS A 245 -2.64 -2.62 16.85
C HIS A 245 -1.78 -1.39 16.49
N ARG A 246 -1.40 -1.19 15.21
CA ARG A 246 -0.57 -0.02 14.81
C ARG A 246 -1.34 1.20 14.30
N ARG A 247 -2.63 1.08 14.02
CA ARG A 247 -3.44 2.25 13.60
C ARG A 247 -3.71 3.23 14.76
N SER A 248 -3.66 2.74 16.00
CA SER A 248 -3.86 3.56 17.22
C SER A 248 -2.60 4.33 17.66
N THR A 249 -1.44 4.15 17.02
CA THR A 249 -0.17 4.71 17.49
C THR A 249 0.20 6.05 16.87
N TRP A 250 -0.59 6.56 15.92
CA TRP A 250 -0.62 8.00 15.63
C TRP A 250 -1.31 8.70 16.80
N ARG A 251 -0.63 8.72 17.95
CA ARG A 251 -0.98 9.61 19.06
C ARG A 251 -1.12 10.99 18.43
N LYS A 252 -2.22 11.69 18.71
CA LYS A 252 -2.43 13.07 18.25
C LYS A 252 -1.25 13.91 18.75
N LEU A 253 -0.22 14.07 17.92
CA LEU A 253 1.02 14.79 18.25
C LEU A 253 0.73 16.27 18.55
N VAL A 254 -0.40 16.77 18.05
CA VAL A 254 -0.89 18.12 18.28
C VAL A 254 -2.11 18.05 19.20
N SER A 255 -1.96 18.60 20.41
CA SER A 255 -3.05 18.77 21.36
C SER A 255 -4.17 19.61 20.77
N SER A 256 -5.40 19.44 21.28
CA SER A 256 -6.52 20.25 20.81
C SER A 256 -6.31 21.74 21.06
N GLN A 257 -5.59 22.13 22.11
CA GLN A 257 -5.25 23.53 22.37
C GLN A 257 -4.34 24.09 21.28
N ARG A 258 -3.27 23.36 20.89
CA ARG A 258 -2.36 23.80 19.82
C ARG A 258 -3.07 23.97 18.48
N LYS A 259 -4.01 23.07 18.14
CA LYS A 259 -4.85 23.23 16.94
C LYS A 259 -5.70 24.49 16.98
N LYS A 260 -6.34 24.79 18.12
CA LYS A 260 -7.13 26.02 18.30
C LYS A 260 -6.27 27.28 18.17
N ALA A 261 -5.06 27.27 18.73
CA ALA A 261 -4.11 28.39 18.62
C ALA A 261 -3.71 28.65 17.16
N ILE A 262 -3.33 27.60 16.40
CA ILE A 262 -2.99 27.72 14.97
C ILE A 262 -4.17 28.31 14.18
N MET A 263 -5.39 27.82 14.44
CA MET A 263 -6.59 28.36 13.78
C MET A 263 -6.89 29.81 14.17
N ALA A 264 -6.46 30.28 15.34
CA ALA A 264 -6.56 31.69 15.73
C ALA A 264 -5.50 32.55 15.02
N CYS A 265 -4.29 32.01 14.78
CA CYS A 265 -3.25 32.68 14.00
C CYS A 265 -3.72 32.98 12.56
N PHE A 266 -4.40 32.04 11.90
CA PHE A 266 -4.98 32.28 10.57
C PHE A 266 -6.10 33.33 10.55
N ARG A 267 -6.66 33.68 11.72
CA ARG A 267 -7.70 34.71 11.86
C ARG A 267 -7.14 36.06 12.30
N MET A 268 -5.82 36.20 12.38
CA MET A 268 -5.22 37.46 12.80
C MET A 268 -5.44 38.54 11.74
N ALA A 269 -5.87 39.72 12.20
CA ALA A 269 -6.04 40.88 11.33
C ALA A 269 -4.66 41.48 10.99
N PRO A 270 -4.42 41.87 9.73
CA PRO A 270 -3.15 42.49 9.33
C PRO A 270 -3.02 43.89 9.93
N LEU A 271 -1.79 44.34 10.19
CA LEU A 271 -1.52 45.57 10.95
C LEU A 271 -2.14 46.83 10.32
N HIS A 272 -2.21 46.90 8.99
CA HIS A 272 -2.81 48.04 8.28
C HIS A 272 -4.33 48.16 8.48
N SER A 273 -5.00 47.07 8.88
CA SER A 273 -6.43 47.05 9.17
C SER A 273 -6.76 47.42 10.62
N VAL A 274 -5.73 47.58 11.46
CA VAL A 274 -5.89 47.90 12.88
C VAL A 274 -6.09 49.41 13.04
N THR A 275 -7.03 49.80 13.90
CA THR A 275 -7.29 51.20 14.25
C THR A 275 -6.04 51.88 14.82
N ARG A 276 -5.78 53.13 14.42
CA ARG A 276 -4.57 53.91 14.80
C ARG A 276 -4.23 53.88 16.29
N HIS A 277 -5.20 54.07 17.17
CA HIS A 277 -4.96 54.06 18.63
C HIS A 277 -4.43 52.71 19.13
N ARG A 278 -4.93 51.60 18.59
CA ARG A 278 -4.52 50.24 18.97
C ARG A 278 -3.13 49.91 18.43
N ALA A 279 -2.82 50.35 17.22
CA ALA A 279 -1.46 50.25 16.66
C ALA A 279 -0.45 51.04 17.50
N MET A 280 -0.81 52.27 17.93
CA MET A 280 0.06 53.10 18.76
C MET A 280 0.34 52.48 20.13
N ASN A 281 -0.66 51.86 20.76
CA ASN A 281 -0.47 51.12 22.02
C ASN A 281 0.44 49.90 21.86
N MET A 282 0.31 49.16 20.75
CA MET A 282 1.22 48.04 20.44
C MET A 282 2.66 48.55 20.24
N PHE A 283 2.82 49.66 19.53
CA PHE A 283 4.12 50.29 19.27
C PHE A 283 4.81 50.78 20.55
N LEU A 284 4.11 51.57 21.38
CA LEU A 284 4.68 52.12 22.62
C LEU A 284 5.13 51.03 23.59
N ARG A 285 4.37 49.93 23.66
CA ARG A 285 4.75 48.77 24.48
C ARG A 285 6.02 48.10 23.95
N ALA A 286 6.07 47.81 22.65
CA ALA A 286 7.25 47.21 22.04
C ALA A 286 8.49 48.12 22.14
N TYR A 287 8.31 49.44 21.98
CA TYR A 287 9.38 50.42 22.11
C TYR A 287 9.94 50.46 23.54
N ARG A 288 9.08 50.39 24.56
CA ARG A 288 9.54 50.31 25.95
C ARG A 288 10.36 49.05 26.20
N GLU A 289 9.81 47.88 25.86
CA GLU A 289 10.43 46.58 26.14
C GLU A 289 11.74 46.37 25.34
N LEU A 290 11.83 46.86 24.10
CA LEU A 290 12.99 46.61 23.23
C LEU A 290 14.06 47.71 23.26
N TRP A 291 13.68 48.97 23.50
CA TRP A 291 14.60 50.10 23.39
C TRP A 291 14.87 50.77 24.73
N LEU A 292 13.84 51.03 25.54
CA LEU A 292 14.03 51.76 26.81
C LEU A 292 14.58 50.85 27.93
N GLU A 293 14.22 49.57 27.96
CA GLU A 293 14.79 48.62 28.93
C GLU A 293 16.22 48.16 28.57
N ALA A 294 16.64 48.34 27.31
CA ALA A 294 18.00 48.05 26.86
C ALA A 294 18.98 49.20 27.18
N GLU A 295 18.47 50.38 27.51
CA GLU A 295 19.26 51.55 27.88
C GLU A 295 19.74 51.43 29.34
N GLU A 296 21.02 51.75 29.62
CA GLU A 296 21.61 51.59 30.96
C GLU A 296 20.74 52.26 32.04
N ASP A 297 20.30 51.48 33.03
CA ASP A 297 19.55 52.03 34.15
C ASP A 297 20.50 52.86 35.03
N ILE A 298 20.44 54.17 34.86
CA ILE A 298 21.24 55.16 35.60
C ILE A 298 21.06 54.99 37.13
N ARG A 299 19.94 54.39 37.56
CA ARG A 299 19.67 54.07 38.96
C ARG A 299 20.64 53.05 39.54
N ALA A 300 21.18 52.13 38.72
CA ALA A 300 22.15 51.14 39.18
C ALA A 300 23.45 51.82 39.64
N ARG A 301 23.97 52.80 38.88
CA ARG A 301 25.12 53.63 39.28
C ARG A 301 24.83 54.46 40.54
N LEU A 302 23.65 55.06 40.63
CA LEU A 302 23.28 55.88 41.78
C LEU A 302 23.22 55.08 43.09
N ILE A 303 22.79 53.81 43.04
CA ILE A 303 22.77 52.93 44.21
C ILE A 303 24.20 52.56 44.63
N GLU A 304 25.11 52.33 43.69
CA GLU A 304 26.54 52.12 43.99
C GLU A 304 27.20 53.34 44.64
N ASP A 305 26.80 54.56 44.24
CA ASP A 305 27.34 55.80 44.83
C ASP A 305 26.79 56.12 46.24
N LEU A 306 25.68 55.50 46.64
CA LEU A 306 25.00 55.72 47.93
C LEU A 306 25.30 54.63 48.98
N CYS A 307 25.86 53.49 48.58
CA CYS A 307 26.27 52.38 49.45
C CYS A 307 27.77 52.45 49.78
#